data_AF-A0AB73IM99-F1
#
_entry.id   AF-A0AB73IM99-F1
#
_cell.length_a   1.000
_cell.length_b   1.000
_cell.length_c   1.000
_cell.angle_alpha   90.00
_cell.angle_beta   90.00
_cell.angle_gamma   90.00
#
_symmetry.space_group_name_H-M   'P 1'
#
loop_
_entity.id
_entity.type
_entity.pdbx_description
1 polymer ?
#
loop_
_entity_poly.entity_id
_entity_poly.type
_entity_poly.pdbx_seq_one_letter_code
_entity_poly.pdbx_strand_id
1 'polypeptide(L)'
;MAPYAIAAPTRDEAEQLGGALKIFKLRFAGGPSFNLASAQAAAEFARRSGASDYQIDELRPTVLANTPERIHRALDALSRRLGVNAFVIDSPMTDYAARLASAEWLGGAQSITPLHAALAVGHSDHSLSPDQNT
;
A
#
# COMPACT_ATOMS: atom_id res chain seq x y z
N MET A 1 -10.84 -4.59 -12.86
CA MET A 1 -10.38 -4.45 -11.46
C MET A 1 -8.88 -4.22 -11.53
N ALA A 2 -8.39 -3.10 -11.01
CA ALA A 2 -6.96 -2.79 -10.97
C ALA A 2 -6.26 -3.77 -10.00
N PRO A 3 -5.14 -4.41 -10.39
CA PRO A 3 -4.39 -5.22 -9.46
C PRO A 3 -3.69 -4.32 -8.44
N TYR A 4 -3.78 -4.69 -7.16
CA TYR A 4 -2.99 -4.06 -6.12
C TYR A 4 -1.58 -4.62 -6.18
N ALA A 5 -0.56 -3.77 -6.15
CA ALA A 5 0.82 -4.21 -6.12
C ALA A 5 1.66 -3.39 -5.14
N ILE A 6 2.60 -4.09 -4.51
CA ILE A 6 3.54 -3.54 -3.54
C ILE A 6 4.92 -4.07 -3.90
N ALA A 7 5.82 -3.16 -4.26
CA ALA A 7 7.20 -3.46 -4.60
C ALA A 7 8.12 -3.07 -3.44
N ALA A 8 8.97 -3.99 -3.03
CA ALA A 8 10.02 -3.74 -2.04
C ALA A 8 11.28 -4.54 -2.39
N PRO A 9 12.47 -4.18 -1.83
CA PRO A 9 13.71 -4.91 -2.08
C PRO A 9 13.63 -6.42 -1.84
N THR A 10 12.80 -6.84 -0.89
CA THR A 10 12.55 -8.26 -0.60
C THR A 10 11.07 -8.60 -0.62
N ARG A 11 10.76 -9.88 -0.84
CA ARG A 11 9.39 -10.39 -0.78
C ARG A 11 8.79 -10.22 0.62
N ASP A 12 9.55 -10.52 1.66
CA ASP A 12 9.06 -10.47 3.05
C ASP A 12 8.72 -9.04 3.46
N GLU A 13 9.54 -8.06 3.05
CA GLU A 13 9.25 -6.63 3.24
C GLU A 13 7.99 -6.21 2.49
N ALA A 14 7.83 -6.63 1.23
CA ALA A 14 6.63 -6.35 0.45
C ALA A 14 5.37 -6.96 1.10
N GLU A 15 5.47 -8.18 1.63
CA GLU A 15 4.37 -8.86 2.31
C GLU A 15 4.02 -8.20 3.64
N GLN A 16 5.01 -7.74 4.41
CA GLN A 16 4.78 -6.96 5.64
C GLN A 16 4.06 -5.65 5.35
N LEU A 17 4.45 -4.94 4.30
CA LEU A 17 3.78 -3.71 3.85
C LEU A 17 2.34 -3.96 3.38
N GLY A 18 2.04 -5.14 2.87
CA GLY A 18 0.70 -5.52 2.41
C GLY A 18 -0.18 -6.25 3.43
N GLY A 19 0.41 -6.74 4.53
CA GLY A 19 -0.11 -7.84 5.36
C GLY A 19 -1.42 -7.61 6.12
N ALA A 20 -1.99 -6.41 6.07
CA ALA A 20 -3.27 -6.11 6.72
C ALA A 20 -4.17 -5.19 5.88
N LEU A 21 -3.94 -5.13 4.56
CA LEU A 21 -4.67 -4.19 3.72
C LEU A 21 -6.17 -4.48 3.73
N LYS A 22 -6.93 -3.53 4.29
CA LYS A 22 -8.38 -3.47 4.24
C LYS A 22 -8.79 -2.24 3.46
N ILE A 23 -9.70 -2.43 2.52
CA ILE A 23 -10.27 -1.33 1.75
C ILE A 23 -11.76 -1.30 2.04
N PHE A 24 -12.26 -0.14 2.41
CA PHE A 24 -13.68 0.08 2.63
C PHE A 24 -14.26 0.75 1.40
N LYS A 25 -14.97 -0.03 0.58
CA LYS A 25 -15.57 0.47 -0.65
C LYS A 25 -16.95 1.05 -0.35
N LEU A 26 -17.06 2.37 -0.43
CA LEU A 26 -18.31 3.10 -0.36
C LEU A 26 -18.99 3.12 -1.72
N ARG A 27 -20.26 2.75 -1.80
CA ARG A 27 -21.09 2.78 -3.01
C ARG A 27 -22.34 3.60 -2.73
N PHE A 28 -22.57 4.65 -3.52
CA PHE A 28 -23.83 5.38 -3.51
C PHE A 28 -24.85 4.72 -4.43
N ALA A 29 -26.13 4.76 -4.07
CA ALA A 29 -27.21 4.22 -4.91
C ALA A 29 -27.19 4.86 -6.31
N GLY A 30 -26.94 4.05 -7.35
CA GLY A 30 -26.84 4.52 -8.73
C GLY A 30 -25.67 5.48 -9.04
N GLY A 31 -24.73 5.64 -8.10
CA GLY A 31 -23.66 6.65 -8.16
C GLY A 31 -22.25 6.08 -8.21
N PRO A 32 -21.23 6.96 -8.13
CA PRO A 32 -19.83 6.55 -8.09
C PRO A 32 -19.50 5.77 -6.82
N SER A 33 -18.43 4.96 -6.90
CA SER A 33 -17.88 4.25 -5.75
C SER A 33 -16.51 4.78 -5.36
N PHE A 34 -16.22 4.79 -4.05
CA PHE A 34 -14.97 5.30 -3.48
C PHE A 34 -14.31 4.26 -2.61
N ASN A 35 -12.97 4.21 -2.62
CA ASN A 35 -12.18 3.34 -1.75
C ASN A 35 -11.60 4.16 -0.60
N LEU A 36 -11.87 3.76 0.64
CA LEU A 36 -11.45 4.47 1.85
C LEU A 36 -10.63 3.54 2.75
N ALA A 37 -9.77 4.15 3.58
CA ALA A 37 -8.88 3.43 4.49
C ALA A 37 -9.61 2.83 5.71
N SER A 38 -10.81 3.29 6.05
CA SER A 38 -11.60 2.79 7.18
C SER A 38 -13.11 2.90 6.96
N ALA A 39 -13.89 2.06 7.65
CA ALA A 39 -15.35 2.16 7.66
C ALA A 39 -15.83 3.53 8.17
N GLN A 40 -15.15 4.08 9.18
CA GLN A 40 -15.44 5.41 9.72
C GLN A 40 -15.24 6.50 8.66
N ALA A 41 -14.11 6.48 7.95
CA ALA A 41 -13.84 7.44 6.88
C ALA A 41 -14.88 7.36 5.75
N ALA A 42 -15.34 6.15 5.41
CA ALA A 42 -16.41 5.95 4.44
C ALA A 42 -17.75 6.53 4.93
N ALA A 43 -18.12 6.30 6.19
CA ALA A 43 -19.34 6.84 6.78
C ALA A 43 -19.31 8.39 6.86
N GLU A 44 -18.19 8.96 7.26
CA GLU A 44 -17.99 10.42 7.30
C GLU A 44 -18.04 11.04 5.90
N PHE A 45 -17.46 10.36 4.90
CA PHE A 45 -17.55 10.79 3.51
C PHE A 45 -19.01 10.81 3.03
N ALA A 46 -19.75 9.71 3.24
CA ALA A 46 -21.17 9.62 2.87
C ALA A 46 -22.01 10.73 3.50
N ARG A 47 -21.80 11.00 4.80
CA ARG A 47 -22.47 12.09 5.52
C ARG A 47 -22.18 13.46 4.91
N ARG A 48 -20.91 13.75 4.59
CA ARG A 48 -20.51 15.02 3.97
C ARG A 48 -21.07 15.19 2.56
N SER A 49 -21.25 14.10 1.82
CA SER A 49 -21.87 14.11 0.50
C SER A 49 -23.39 14.27 0.52
N GLY A 50 -24.03 14.26 1.70
CA GLY A 50 -25.49 14.33 1.83
C GLY A 50 -26.22 13.07 1.36
N ALA A 51 -25.49 11.96 1.16
CA ALA A 51 -26.07 10.71 0.71
C ALA A 51 -26.76 9.99 1.87
N SER A 52 -28.05 9.70 1.69
CA SER A 52 -28.86 8.92 2.65
C SER A 52 -28.87 7.43 2.34
N ASP A 53 -28.62 7.04 1.08
CA ASP A 53 -28.60 5.66 0.63
C ASP A 53 -27.20 5.28 0.12
N TYR A 54 -26.49 4.47 0.91
CA TYR A 54 -25.15 4.02 0.60
C TYR A 54 -24.84 2.65 1.23
N GLN A 55 -23.90 1.93 0.60
CA GLN A 55 -23.36 0.67 1.11
C GLN A 55 -21.85 0.79 1.31
N ILE A 56 -21.33 0.21 2.40
CA ILE A 56 -19.90 0.09 2.66
C ILE A 56 -19.53 -1.39 2.69
N ASP A 57 -18.59 -1.81 1.86
CA ASP A 57 -18.04 -3.17 1.87
C ASP A 57 -16.60 -3.18 2.38
N GLU A 58 -16.28 -4.07 3.34
CA GLU A 58 -14.90 -4.39 3.68
C GLU A 58 -14.34 -5.37 2.65
N LEU A 59 -13.32 -4.93 1.89
CA LEU A 59 -12.62 -5.73 0.90
C LEU A 59 -11.22 -6.07 1.40
N ARG A 60 -10.82 -7.32 1.15
CA ARG A 60 -9.46 -7.84 1.36
C ARG A 60 -8.89 -8.24 0.01
N PRO A 61 -8.34 -7.27 -0.74
CA PRO A 61 -7.84 -7.57 -2.06
C PRO A 61 -6.61 -8.48 -1.98
N THR A 62 -6.46 -9.34 -2.98
CA THR A 62 -5.17 -9.99 -3.22
C THR A 62 -4.19 -8.96 -3.72
N VAL A 63 -3.10 -8.76 -2.97
CA VAL A 63 -2.02 -7.84 -3.32
C VAL A 63 -0.86 -8.63 -3.92
N LEU A 64 -0.37 -8.20 -5.07
CA LEU A 64 0.88 -8.68 -5.62
C LEU A 64 2.05 -8.01 -4.87
N ALA A 65 2.46 -8.63 -3.78
CA ALA A 65 3.61 -8.22 -2.97
C ALA A 65 4.87 -8.99 -3.38
N ASN A 66 5.86 -8.31 -3.96
CA ASN A 66 7.12 -8.96 -4.37
C ASN A 66 8.26 -7.98 -4.63
N THR A 67 9.40 -8.52 -5.07
CA THR A 67 10.48 -7.68 -5.64
C THR A 67 10.02 -7.02 -6.95
N PRO A 68 10.60 -5.87 -7.32
CA PRO A 68 10.23 -5.16 -8.55
C PRO A 68 10.33 -6.05 -9.79
N GLU A 69 11.40 -6.84 -9.90
CA GLU A 69 11.65 -7.72 -11.06
C GLU A 69 10.60 -8.82 -11.18
N ARG A 70 10.10 -9.33 -10.05
CA ARG A 70 9.03 -10.33 -10.06
C ARG A 70 7.68 -9.70 -10.41
N ILE A 71 7.41 -8.50 -9.94
CA ILE A 71 6.18 -7.78 -10.28
C ILE A 71 6.15 -7.46 -11.78
N HIS A 72 7.25 -6.90 -12.32
CA HIS A 72 7.38 -6.63 -13.76
C HIS A 72 7.16 -7.89 -14.60
N ARG A 73 7.80 -9.02 -14.25
CA ARG A 73 7.57 -10.29 -14.95
C ARG A 73 6.12 -10.78 -14.90
N ALA A 74 5.45 -10.60 -13.75
CA ALA A 74 4.05 -10.98 -13.60
C ALA A 74 3.12 -10.08 -14.44
N LEU A 75 3.35 -8.76 -14.44
CA LEU A 75 2.59 -7.81 -15.25
C LEU A 75 2.82 -8.04 -16.75
N ASP A 76 4.05 -8.33 -17.17
CA ASP A 76 4.37 -8.69 -18.56
C ASP A 76 3.62 -9.95 -19.03
N ALA A 77 3.58 -10.98 -18.18
CA ALA A 77 2.83 -12.20 -18.47
C ALA A 77 1.33 -11.92 -18.58
N LEU A 78 0.80 -11.07 -17.70
CA LEU A 78 -0.60 -10.66 -17.71
C LEU A 78 -0.94 -9.80 -18.93
N SER A 79 -0.06 -8.88 -19.32
CA SER A 79 -0.19 -8.02 -20.51
C SER A 79 -0.32 -8.89 -21.76
N ARG A 80 0.59 -9.85 -21.96
CA ARG A 80 0.53 -10.78 -23.10
C ARG A 80 -0.74 -11.61 -23.12
N ARG A 81 -1.20 -12.07 -21.96
CA ARG A 81 -2.40 -12.91 -21.84
C ARG A 81 -3.69 -12.14 -22.08
N LEU A 82 -3.74 -10.88 -21.64
CA LEU A 82 -4.95 -10.04 -21.74
C LEU A 82 -4.95 -9.10 -22.95
N GLY A 83 -3.83 -8.97 -23.66
CA GLY A 83 -3.69 -8.05 -24.80
C GLY A 83 -3.74 -6.57 -24.40
N VAL A 84 -3.33 -6.24 -23.17
CA VAL A 84 -3.36 -4.86 -22.65
C VAL A 84 -1.98 -4.22 -22.65
N ASN A 85 -1.92 -2.92 -22.91
CA ASN A 85 -0.68 -2.14 -22.97
C ASN A 85 -0.37 -1.38 -21.67
N ALA A 86 -1.32 -1.29 -20.74
CA ALA A 86 -1.16 -0.55 -19.50
C ALA A 86 -1.97 -1.20 -18.37
N PHE A 87 -1.44 -1.07 -17.15
CA PHE A 87 -2.13 -1.40 -15.91
C PHE A 87 -2.27 -0.15 -15.07
N VAL A 88 -3.45 0.03 -14.47
CA VAL A 88 -3.62 0.92 -13.33
C VAL A 88 -3.34 0.10 -12.08
N ILE A 89 -2.35 0.50 -11.30
CA ILE A 89 -1.96 -0.17 -10.06
C ILE A 89 -2.38 0.70 -8.88
N ASP A 90 -3.14 0.11 -7.97
CA ASP A 90 -3.46 0.74 -6.70
C ASP A 90 -2.46 0.26 -5.63
N SER A 91 -1.81 1.20 -4.93
CA SER A 91 -0.93 0.92 -3.79
C SER A 91 -1.44 1.65 -2.54
N PRO A 92 -2.45 1.08 -1.85
CA PRO A 92 -3.08 1.67 -0.67
C PRO A 92 -2.23 1.45 0.59
N MET A 93 -1.03 2.02 0.58
CA MET A 93 -0.19 2.12 1.76
C MET A 93 -0.50 3.42 2.49
N THR A 94 -0.64 3.34 3.81
CA THR A 94 -0.84 4.53 4.67
C THR A 94 0.45 5.34 4.83
N ASP A 95 1.59 4.65 4.88
CA ASP A 95 2.90 5.31 4.96
C ASP A 95 3.28 5.91 3.60
N TYR A 96 3.49 7.24 3.59
CA TYR A 96 3.78 7.97 2.37
C TYR A 96 5.13 7.57 1.75
N ALA A 97 6.16 7.38 2.57
CA ALA A 97 7.51 7.12 2.08
C ALA A 97 7.61 5.71 1.49
N ALA A 98 7.02 4.72 2.15
CA ALA A 98 6.89 3.36 1.62
C ALA A 98 6.08 3.34 0.32
N ARG A 99 4.97 4.11 0.26
CA ARG A 99 4.15 4.22 -0.96
C ARG A 99 4.93 4.81 -2.12
N LEU A 100 5.70 5.87 -1.88
CA LEU A 100 6.53 6.51 -2.90
C LEU A 100 7.63 5.55 -3.37
N ALA A 101 8.36 4.93 -2.45
CA ALA A 101 9.41 3.98 -2.80
C ALA A 101 8.87 2.81 -3.64
N SER A 102 7.71 2.24 -3.27
CA SER A 102 7.05 1.21 -4.05
C SER A 102 6.65 1.72 -5.44
N ALA A 103 6.13 2.95 -5.57
CA ALA A 103 5.78 3.53 -6.86
C ALA A 103 7.01 3.75 -7.76
N GLU A 104 8.13 4.18 -7.18
CA GLU A 104 9.42 4.32 -7.90
C GLU A 104 9.93 2.98 -8.42
N TRP A 105 9.90 1.94 -7.57
CA TRP A 105 10.26 0.58 -7.94
C TRP A 105 9.40 0.05 -9.09
N LEU A 106 8.08 0.29 -9.03
CA LEU A 106 7.15 -0.08 -10.09
C LEU A 106 7.36 0.75 -11.36
N GLY A 107 7.80 1.99 -11.25
CA GLY A 107 8.14 2.86 -12.38
C GLY A 107 9.46 2.50 -13.07
N GLY A 108 10.20 1.51 -12.57
CA GLY A 108 11.51 1.13 -13.10
C GLY A 108 12.64 2.10 -12.74
N ALA A 109 12.38 3.06 -11.84
CA ALA A 109 13.45 3.80 -11.21
C ALA A 109 14.15 2.86 -10.21
N GLN A 110 15.44 2.61 -10.39
CA GLN A 110 16.26 2.12 -9.28
C GLN A 110 16.13 3.17 -8.18
N SER A 111 15.54 2.83 -7.03
CA SER A 111 15.21 3.81 -5.99
C SER A 111 16.38 4.75 -5.71
N ILE A 112 16.21 6.03 -6.04
CA ILE A 112 17.21 7.07 -5.74
C ILE A 112 17.04 7.57 -4.29
N THR A 113 16.13 6.98 -3.52
CA THR A 113 15.96 7.32 -2.11
C THR A 113 16.31 6.11 -1.22
N PRO A 114 17.55 6.04 -0.67
CA PRO A 114 17.87 5.06 0.36
C PRO A 114 17.23 5.49 1.68
N LEU A 115 15.95 5.16 1.91
CA LEU A 115 15.33 5.36 3.23
C LEU A 115 15.63 4.22 4.20
N HIS A 116 16.06 3.06 3.70
CA HIS A 116 16.47 1.92 4.54
C HIS A 116 17.71 2.26 5.41
N ALA A 117 18.51 3.27 5.04
CA ALA A 117 19.69 3.70 5.78
C ALA A 117 19.40 4.70 6.92
N ALA A 118 18.27 5.44 6.87
CA ALA A 118 18.02 6.52 7.84
C ALA A 118 17.30 6.07 9.11
N LEU A 119 16.58 4.93 9.08
CA LEU A 119 15.80 4.45 10.23
C LEU A 119 16.48 3.34 11.04
N ALA A 120 17.56 2.74 10.53
CA ALA A 120 18.32 1.70 11.24
C ALA A 120 19.44 2.26 12.17
N VAL A 121 19.79 3.55 12.07
CA VAL A 121 20.89 4.17 12.84
C VAL A 121 20.41 4.82 14.15
N GLY A 122 19.10 4.84 14.44
CA GLY A 122 18.56 5.64 15.55
C GLY A 122 18.20 4.92 16.87
N HIS A 123 18.19 3.59 16.97
CA HIS A 123 17.59 2.90 18.12
C HIS A 123 18.37 1.71 18.69
N SER A 124 19.71 1.74 18.67
CA SER A 124 20.49 0.77 19.44
C SER A 124 21.72 1.43 20.07
N ASP A 125 21.89 1.15 21.36
CA ASP A 125 22.89 1.62 22.34
C ASP A 125 22.59 3.00 22.97
N HIS A 126 22.16 3.08 24.23
CA HIS A 126 22.94 2.58 25.37
C HIS A 126 22.03 2.25 26.57
N SER A 127 21.80 0.97 26.85
CA SER A 127 21.46 0.51 28.20
C SER A 127 22.76 0.14 28.90
N LEU A 128 23.25 1.01 29.80
CA LEU A 128 24.00 0.59 30.98
C LEU A 128 23.46 1.40 32.17
N SER A 129 22.54 0.81 32.92
CA SER A 129 22.61 0.87 34.39
C SER A 129 23.84 0.06 34.83
N PRO A 130 24.50 0.31 35.98
CA PRO A 130 23.84 0.72 37.21
C PRO A 130 24.64 1.67 38.14
N ASP A 131 23.93 2.17 39.14
CA ASP A 131 24.36 2.36 40.54
C ASP A 131 25.24 3.55 40.99
N GLN A 132 24.88 4.03 42.19
CA GLN A 132 25.62 4.83 43.18
C GLN A 132 26.05 6.27 42.84
N ASN A 133 25.52 7.25 43.60
CA ASN A 133 26.26 7.93 44.68
C ASN A 133 25.78 9.39 44.92
N THR A 134 25.42 9.64 46.19
CA THR A 134 25.23 10.91 46.93
C THR A 134 23.95 11.70 46.71
#